data_AF-A0AAN0JHL4-F1
#
_entry.id   AF-A0AAN0JHL4-F1
#
_cell.length_a   1.000
_cell.length_b   1.000
_cell.length_c   1.000
_cell.angle_alpha   90.00
_cell.angle_beta   90.00
_cell.angle_gamma   90.00
#
_symmetry.space_group_name_H-M   'P 1'
#
loop_
_entity.id
_entity.type
_entity.pdbx_description
1 polymer ?
#
loop_
_entity_poly.entity_id
_entity_poly.type
_entity_poly.pdbx_seq_one_letter_code
_entity_poly.pdbx_strand_id
1 'polypeptide(L)'
;MLIFHYLLSFIIFSSNGQVVSGCPRKTICLGHSTSRVSQSQGDSVSSILKDAYEQFCGSEYIEDNIVIRTGSGLVDISQPLVEANFSFLYYVKEISGYLELNNIPSIERLSLPRLRLIRGRNLRSGRYSLLVSGRIETLHMPSLTEISRGDVMLGSSSLNSYLCNTRSINWTDIAPFPVSGHQFSRTDGCNDLDIIDCNALGCSSGFCWCNDTDCCQTLSFNCNCHNNSRCFRDGPNIQCCDSQCVAGCSGNGDTFCRACKNVLDDGVCRERCPEQYIIDPFARTVIPNPLFKLEAKPLCVYSCPGISQY
;
A
#
# COMPACT_ATOMS: atom_id res chain seq x y z
N MET A 1 -24.65 -10.97 -53.94
CA MET A 1 -24.93 -11.37 -52.54
C MET A 1 -23.62 -11.87 -51.93
N LEU A 2 -22.83 -10.97 -51.35
CA LEU A 2 -21.58 -11.28 -50.65
C LEU A 2 -21.51 -10.33 -49.45
N ILE A 3 -21.79 -10.86 -48.27
CA ILE A 3 -21.77 -10.15 -47.00
C ILE A 3 -20.37 -10.35 -46.41
N PHE A 4 -19.58 -9.29 -46.33
CA PHE A 4 -18.33 -9.28 -45.55
C PHE A 4 -18.67 -9.08 -44.07
N HIS A 5 -18.48 -10.11 -43.25
CA HIS A 5 -18.45 -9.97 -41.80
C HIS A 5 -17.09 -9.39 -41.39
N TYR A 6 -17.07 -8.13 -40.97
CA TYR A 6 -15.96 -7.58 -40.19
C TYR A 6 -16.11 -8.07 -38.74
N LEU A 7 -15.24 -9.00 -38.34
CA LEU A 7 -15.01 -9.32 -36.93
C LEU A 7 -14.26 -8.15 -36.30
N LEU A 8 -14.99 -7.27 -35.62
CA LEU A 8 -14.41 -6.33 -34.66
C LEU A 8 -13.89 -7.15 -33.47
N SER A 9 -12.58 -7.42 -33.46
CA SER A 9 -11.88 -7.83 -32.25
C SER A 9 -11.92 -6.69 -31.26
N PHE A 10 -12.88 -6.72 -30.33
CA PHE A 10 -12.85 -5.90 -29.13
C PHE A 10 -11.65 -6.35 -28.29
N ILE A 11 -10.55 -5.61 -28.37
CA ILE A 11 -9.54 -5.64 -27.33
C ILE A 11 -10.19 -4.97 -26.11
N ILE A 12 -10.68 -5.79 -25.19
CA ILE A 12 -11.08 -5.36 -23.86
C ILE A 12 -9.80 -4.91 -23.17
N PHE A 13 -9.54 -3.60 -23.12
CA PHE A 13 -8.58 -3.03 -22.20
C PHE A 13 -9.17 -3.16 -20.79
N SER A 14 -8.97 -4.31 -20.14
CA SER A 14 -9.11 -4.38 -18.69
C SER A 14 -8.04 -3.47 -18.10
N SER A 15 -8.45 -2.37 -17.47
CA SER A 15 -7.57 -1.41 -16.77
C SER A 15 -7.01 -1.97 -15.45
N ASN A 16 -6.52 -3.21 -15.47
CA ASN A 16 -5.79 -3.77 -14.36
C ASN A 16 -4.34 -3.31 -14.47
N GLY A 17 -3.90 -2.52 -13.48
CA GLY A 17 -2.53 -2.00 -13.36
C GLY A 17 -1.51 -3.05 -13.83
N GLN A 18 -0.76 -2.70 -14.87
CA GLN A 18 0.04 -3.66 -15.61
C GLN A 18 1.07 -4.30 -14.67
N VAL A 19 1.03 -5.63 -14.57
CA VAL A 19 2.10 -6.43 -13.95
C VAL A 19 3.41 -6.06 -14.64
N VAL A 20 4.41 -5.64 -13.87
CA VAL A 20 5.70 -5.21 -14.44
C VAL A 20 6.53 -6.42 -14.81
N SER A 21 6.59 -6.72 -16.11
CA SER A 21 7.54 -7.71 -16.65
C SER A 21 8.97 -7.22 -16.45
N GLY A 22 9.86 -8.08 -15.96
CA GLY A 22 11.29 -7.79 -15.79
C GLY A 22 11.74 -7.41 -14.38
N CYS A 23 10.85 -7.26 -13.39
CA CYS A 23 11.29 -7.11 -12.02
C CYS A 23 11.86 -8.43 -11.46
N PRO A 24 13.03 -8.42 -10.77
CA PRO A 24 13.50 -9.57 -10.03
C PRO A 24 12.55 -9.87 -8.86
N ARG A 25 12.42 -11.14 -8.48
CA ARG A 25 11.58 -11.50 -7.32
C ARG A 25 12.29 -11.10 -6.03
N LYS A 26 11.87 -9.99 -5.43
CA LYS A 26 12.41 -9.47 -4.16
C LYS A 26 11.32 -9.56 -3.08
N THR A 27 11.47 -10.44 -2.10
CA THR A 27 10.44 -10.55 -1.06
C THR A 27 10.48 -9.35 -0.12
N ILE A 28 11.64 -9.07 0.47
CA ILE A 28 11.86 -7.93 1.38
C ILE A 28 12.94 -7.04 0.78
N CYS A 29 12.76 -5.72 0.84
CA CYS A 29 13.78 -4.74 0.48
C CYS A 29 13.94 -3.66 1.55
N LEU A 30 15.17 -3.17 1.67
CA LEU A 30 15.45 -1.99 2.48
C LEU A 30 14.94 -0.75 1.74
N GLY A 31 14.09 0.00 2.43
CA GLY A 31 13.71 1.34 2.09
C GLY A 31 14.80 2.34 2.44
N HIS A 32 14.42 3.61 2.37
CA HIS A 32 15.28 4.69 2.76
C HIS A 32 15.25 4.87 4.27
N SER A 33 16.43 4.94 4.88
CA SER A 33 16.54 5.42 6.26
C SER A 33 16.08 6.87 6.37
N THR A 34 15.67 7.28 7.57
CA THR A 34 15.26 8.67 7.84
C THR A 34 16.30 9.63 7.25
N SER A 35 15.88 10.45 6.28
CA SER A 35 16.68 11.45 5.55
C SER A 35 17.36 11.00 4.24
N ARG A 36 17.44 9.72 3.90
CA ARG A 36 17.82 9.32 2.54
C ARG A 36 16.61 9.44 1.61
N VAL A 37 16.79 10.09 0.48
CA VAL A 37 15.85 10.06 -0.67
C VAL A 37 16.43 9.03 -1.64
N SER A 38 15.74 8.65 -2.71
CA SER A 38 16.45 8.12 -3.87
C SER A 38 17.47 9.19 -4.29
N GLN A 39 18.70 9.04 -3.79
CA GLN A 39 19.78 9.99 -3.96
C GLN A 39 20.39 9.71 -5.32
N SER A 40 19.64 10.00 -6.38
CA SER A 40 20.35 10.69 -7.44
C SER A 40 20.59 12.09 -6.88
N GLN A 41 21.83 12.54 -6.95
CA GLN A 41 22.12 13.93 -7.28
C GLN A 41 21.56 14.20 -8.70
N GLY A 42 20.28 13.92 -8.89
CA GLY A 42 19.67 13.81 -10.19
C GLY A 42 19.38 15.19 -10.69
N ASP A 43 19.92 15.52 -11.86
CA ASP A 43 19.53 16.74 -12.57
C ASP A 43 18.10 16.61 -13.14
N SER A 44 17.47 15.42 -13.06
CA SER A 44 16.17 15.11 -13.64
C SER A 44 15.28 14.18 -12.79
N VAL A 45 13.96 14.34 -12.90
CA VAL A 45 12.91 13.44 -12.43
C VAL A 45 13.15 12.02 -12.93
N SER A 46 13.50 11.88 -14.20
CA SER A 46 13.75 10.56 -14.82
C SER A 46 14.84 9.76 -14.09
N SER A 47 15.91 10.43 -13.62
CA SER A 47 16.97 9.78 -12.85
C SER A 47 16.49 9.31 -11.47
N ILE A 48 15.71 10.13 -10.77
CA ILE A 48 15.14 9.82 -9.45
C ILE A 48 14.23 8.59 -9.52
N LEU A 49 13.41 8.51 -10.57
CA LEU A 49 12.50 7.39 -10.80
C LEU A 49 13.25 6.13 -11.23
N LYS A 50 14.36 6.27 -11.95
CA LYS A 50 15.24 5.14 -12.28
C LYS A 50 15.88 4.53 -11.04
N ASP A 51 16.41 5.36 -10.14
CA ASP A 51 17.00 4.88 -8.88
C ASP A 51 15.93 4.18 -8.01
N ALA A 52 14.74 4.76 -7.93
CA ALA A 52 13.60 4.15 -7.24
C ALA A 52 13.18 2.82 -7.88
N TYR A 53 13.21 2.72 -9.21
CA TYR A 53 12.97 1.48 -9.94
C TYR A 53 14.02 0.41 -9.56
N GLU A 54 15.31 0.74 -9.62
CA GLU A 54 16.40 -0.22 -9.32
C GLU A 54 16.30 -0.74 -7.88
N GLN A 55 15.92 0.13 -6.94
CA GLN A 55 15.74 -0.23 -5.54
C GLN A 55 14.49 -1.10 -5.32
N PHE A 56 13.31 -0.65 -5.78
CA PHE A 56 12.02 -1.19 -5.34
C PHE A 56 11.36 -2.18 -6.29
N CYS A 57 11.75 -2.24 -7.56
CA CYS A 57 11.14 -3.14 -8.55
C CYS A 57 11.14 -4.59 -8.06
N GLY A 58 9.94 -5.16 -7.96
CA GLY A 58 9.70 -6.54 -7.54
C GLY A 58 9.61 -6.78 -6.03
N SER A 59 9.70 -5.71 -5.23
CA SER A 59 9.63 -5.77 -3.76
C SER A 59 8.20 -5.93 -3.26
N GLU A 60 7.96 -6.87 -2.34
CA GLU A 60 6.65 -7.02 -1.67
C GLU A 60 6.59 -6.32 -0.31
N TYR A 61 7.67 -6.38 0.47
CA TYR A 61 7.74 -5.78 1.81
C TYR A 61 8.89 -4.78 1.86
N ILE A 62 8.60 -3.53 2.20
CA ILE A 62 9.61 -2.48 2.39
C ILE A 62 9.88 -2.30 3.87
N GLU A 63 11.11 -2.60 4.28
CA GLU A 63 11.58 -2.26 5.62
C GLU A 63 12.09 -0.81 5.62
N ASP A 64 11.52 0.03 6.46
CA ASP A 64 11.69 1.50 6.49
C ASP A 64 10.79 2.23 5.45
N ASN A 65 11.29 3.27 4.77
CA ASN A 65 10.44 4.23 4.05
C ASN A 65 10.58 4.15 2.52
N ILE A 66 9.54 4.50 1.79
CA ILE A 66 9.64 4.87 0.37
C ILE A 66 9.61 6.39 0.29
N VAL A 67 10.65 7.00 -0.27
CA VAL A 67 10.78 8.46 -0.37
C VAL A 67 11.16 8.85 -1.79
N ILE A 68 10.20 9.41 -2.52
CA ILE A 68 10.38 9.97 -3.86
C ILE A 68 10.07 11.46 -3.77
N ARG A 69 11.08 12.30 -4.00
CA ARG A 69 10.91 13.76 -4.00
C ARG A 69 11.43 14.32 -5.31
N THR A 70 10.58 15.03 -6.03
CA THR A 70 10.95 15.76 -7.25
C THR A 70 10.97 17.25 -6.92
N GLY A 71 12.06 17.98 -7.16
CA GLY A 71 12.23 19.37 -6.70
C GLY A 71 12.02 20.42 -7.80
N SER A 72 11.77 21.68 -7.40
CA SER A 72 11.82 22.83 -8.31
C SER A 72 13.27 23.15 -8.66
N GLY A 73 13.74 22.66 -9.80
CA GLY A 73 15.14 22.75 -10.22
C GLY A 73 15.60 21.58 -11.09
N LEU A 74 14.79 20.52 -11.17
CA LEU A 74 15.01 19.40 -12.08
C LEU A 74 14.66 19.79 -13.52
N VAL A 75 15.50 19.39 -14.47
CA VAL A 75 15.44 19.80 -15.89
C VAL A 75 14.12 19.42 -16.57
N ASP A 76 13.53 18.30 -16.18
CA ASP A 76 12.31 17.71 -16.75
C ASP A 76 11.10 17.79 -15.79
N ILE A 77 11.13 18.64 -14.77
CA ILE A 77 10.03 18.77 -13.78
C ILE A 77 8.68 19.16 -14.41
N SER A 78 8.70 19.85 -15.55
CA SER A 78 7.50 20.24 -16.28
C SER A 78 6.95 19.11 -17.18
N GLN A 79 7.69 18.03 -17.38
CA GLN A 79 7.23 16.92 -18.21
C GLN A 79 6.16 16.11 -17.45
N PRO A 80 5.02 15.81 -18.09
CA PRO A 80 4.02 14.93 -17.50
C PRO A 80 4.57 13.50 -17.41
N LEU A 81 4.22 12.83 -16.32
CA LEU A 81 4.49 11.41 -16.10
C LEU A 81 3.24 10.59 -16.44
N VAL A 82 3.46 9.31 -16.66
CA VAL A 82 2.41 8.30 -16.86
C VAL A 82 2.47 7.26 -15.75
N GLU A 83 1.37 6.51 -15.56
CA GLU A 83 1.27 5.47 -14.52
C GLU A 83 2.44 4.46 -14.58
N ALA A 84 2.91 4.13 -15.79
CA ALA A 84 4.04 3.24 -16.01
C ALA A 84 5.34 3.70 -15.31
N ASN A 85 5.53 5.01 -15.11
CA ASN A 85 6.69 5.55 -14.42
C ASN A 85 6.79 5.12 -12.94
N PHE A 86 5.67 4.76 -12.30
CA PHE A 86 5.63 4.26 -10.91
C PHE A 86 5.32 2.77 -10.81
N SER A 87 5.21 2.07 -11.95
CA SER A 87 4.80 0.67 -12.00
C SER A 87 5.70 -0.27 -11.18
N PHE A 88 6.96 0.09 -10.92
CA PHE A 88 7.86 -0.67 -10.06
C PHE A 88 7.34 -0.86 -8.62
N LEU A 89 6.39 -0.03 -8.17
CA LEU A 89 5.72 -0.16 -6.88
C LEU A 89 4.54 -1.14 -6.88
N TYR A 90 4.19 -1.73 -8.03
CA TYR A 90 3.03 -2.60 -8.21
C TYR A 90 2.96 -3.74 -7.17
N TYR A 91 4.12 -4.33 -6.84
CA TYR A 91 4.20 -5.49 -5.94
C TYR A 91 4.20 -5.14 -4.46
N VAL A 92 4.40 -3.87 -4.09
CA VAL A 92 4.53 -3.45 -2.70
C VAL A 92 3.22 -3.71 -1.97
N LYS A 93 3.29 -4.54 -0.92
CA LYS A 93 2.17 -4.90 -0.03
C LYS A 93 2.24 -4.17 1.29
N GLU A 94 3.42 -4.06 1.88
CA GLU A 94 3.60 -3.41 3.19
C GLU A 94 4.81 -2.48 3.21
N ILE A 95 4.66 -1.35 3.90
CA ILE A 95 5.73 -0.41 4.20
C ILE A 95 5.83 -0.29 5.72
N SER A 96 6.98 -0.60 6.31
CA SER A 96 7.12 -0.58 7.77
C SER A 96 7.31 0.83 8.35
N GLY A 97 7.88 1.75 7.58
CA GLY A 97 7.99 3.18 7.87
C GLY A 97 6.84 3.99 7.27
N TYR A 98 7.18 4.98 6.43
CA TYR A 98 6.23 5.87 5.75
C TYR A 98 6.39 5.86 4.21
N LEU A 99 5.35 6.30 3.50
CA LEU A 99 5.36 6.57 2.07
C LEU A 99 5.33 8.08 1.83
N GLU A 100 6.36 8.62 1.19
CA GLU A 100 6.44 10.02 0.77
C GLU A 100 6.62 10.13 -0.74
N LEU A 101 5.61 10.68 -1.40
CA LEU A 101 5.60 11.05 -2.81
C LEU A 101 5.43 12.57 -2.86
N ASN A 102 6.53 13.31 -2.94
CA ASN A 102 6.52 14.76 -2.73
C ASN A 102 6.85 15.53 -4.02
N ASN A 103 5.98 16.50 -4.33
CA ASN A 103 6.07 17.41 -5.47
C ASN A 103 6.16 16.68 -6.83
N ILE A 104 5.40 15.58 -6.95
CA ILE A 104 5.33 14.76 -8.17
C ILE A 104 4.80 15.61 -9.35
N PRO A 105 5.43 15.54 -10.55
CA PRO A 105 4.92 16.19 -11.75
C PRO A 105 3.50 15.74 -12.14
N SER A 106 2.95 16.36 -13.18
CA SER A 106 1.61 16.05 -13.67
C SER A 106 1.48 14.57 -14.00
N ILE A 107 0.50 13.89 -13.42
CA ILE A 107 0.19 12.48 -13.69
C ILE A 107 -1.31 12.23 -13.49
N GLU A 108 -1.94 11.56 -14.46
CA GLU A 108 -3.36 11.24 -14.43
C GLU A 108 -3.69 10.23 -13.31
N ARG A 109 -2.91 9.14 -13.24
CA ARG A 109 -3.12 8.08 -12.27
C ARG A 109 -1.81 7.59 -11.68
N LEU A 110 -1.75 7.57 -10.34
CA LEU A 110 -0.64 6.97 -9.59
C LEU A 110 -1.18 5.77 -8.78
N SER A 111 -0.67 4.58 -9.09
CA SER A 111 -1.20 3.31 -8.58
C SER A 111 -0.22 2.55 -7.69
N LEU A 112 -0.71 2.10 -6.53
CA LEU A 112 -0.08 1.09 -5.68
C LEU A 112 -1.12 0.01 -5.34
N PRO A 113 -1.52 -0.82 -6.31
CA PRO A 113 -2.74 -1.62 -6.23
C PRO A 113 -2.70 -2.70 -5.14
N ARG A 114 -1.50 -3.14 -4.75
CA ARG A 114 -1.30 -4.19 -3.74
C ARG A 114 -0.95 -3.66 -2.36
N LEU A 115 -0.69 -2.35 -2.22
CA LEU A 115 -0.32 -1.77 -0.94
C LEU A 115 -1.51 -1.90 0.00
N ARG A 116 -1.35 -2.68 1.07
CA ARG A 116 -2.42 -2.98 2.04
C ARG A 116 -2.19 -2.34 3.41
N LEU A 117 -0.94 -2.07 3.76
CA LEU A 117 -0.55 -1.65 5.09
C LEU A 117 0.64 -0.68 5.07
N ILE A 118 0.51 0.45 5.76
CA ILE A 118 1.64 1.30 6.18
C ILE A 118 1.70 1.28 7.70
N ARG A 119 2.80 0.79 8.28
CA ARG A 119 2.88 0.61 9.75
C ARG A 119 3.23 1.89 10.49
N GLY A 120 3.95 2.82 9.85
CA GLY A 120 4.35 4.08 10.47
C GLY A 120 5.33 3.90 11.63
N ARG A 121 6.22 2.90 11.62
CA ARG A 121 7.27 2.74 12.65
C ARG A 121 8.15 3.99 12.76
N ASN A 122 8.45 4.57 11.60
CA ASN A 122 9.05 5.89 11.43
C ASN A 122 8.03 6.80 10.74
N LEU A 123 8.11 8.11 11.01
CA LEU A 123 7.17 9.10 10.48
C LEU A 123 7.93 10.26 9.83
N ARG A 124 7.44 10.75 8.69
CA ARG A 124 7.93 11.96 8.05
C ARG A 124 7.68 13.15 8.97
N SER A 125 8.77 13.86 9.31
CA SER A 125 8.75 15.00 10.24
C SER A 125 8.14 14.65 11.61
N GLY A 126 8.21 13.37 12.02
CA GLY A 126 7.60 12.89 13.26
C GLY A 126 6.07 12.79 13.24
N ARG A 127 5.42 13.04 12.08
CA ARG A 127 3.96 13.16 11.99
C ARG A 127 3.31 12.26 10.94
N TYR A 128 3.77 12.28 9.70
CA TYR A 128 3.05 11.63 8.60
C TYR A 128 3.59 10.25 8.27
N SER A 129 2.69 9.30 8.04
CA SER A 129 3.01 7.98 7.49
C SER A 129 2.65 7.84 6.01
N LEU A 130 1.75 8.69 5.53
CA LEU A 130 1.46 8.87 4.11
C LEU A 130 1.52 10.36 3.78
N LEU A 131 2.40 10.74 2.86
CA LEU A 131 2.49 12.08 2.30
C LEU A 131 2.47 11.97 0.78
N VAL A 132 1.44 12.53 0.15
CA VAL A 132 1.35 12.60 -1.31
C VAL A 132 1.06 14.04 -1.72
N SER A 133 1.98 14.64 -2.48
CA SER A 133 1.84 16.00 -3.01
C SER A 133 2.36 16.08 -4.45
N GLY A 134 1.76 16.97 -5.24
CA GLY A 134 2.06 17.11 -6.67
C GLY A 134 0.81 17.44 -7.48
N ARG A 135 0.94 17.33 -8.81
CA ARG A 135 -0.19 17.45 -9.75
C ARG A 135 -0.72 16.06 -10.13
N ILE A 136 -1.27 15.37 -9.15
CA ILE A 136 -1.80 14.01 -9.31
C ILE A 136 -3.33 14.11 -9.41
N GLU A 137 -3.93 13.58 -10.48
CA GLU A 137 -5.39 13.61 -10.64
C GLU A 137 -6.07 12.51 -9.81
N THR A 138 -5.56 11.28 -9.88
CA THR A 138 -6.12 10.15 -9.12
C THR A 138 -5.05 9.30 -8.42
N LEU A 139 -5.35 8.89 -7.18
CA LEU A 139 -4.59 7.86 -6.46
C LEU A 139 -5.35 6.55 -6.47
N HIS A 140 -4.66 5.45 -6.74
CA HIS A 140 -5.29 4.14 -6.83
C HIS A 140 -4.61 3.14 -5.88
N MET A 141 -5.23 2.91 -4.72
CA MET A 141 -4.75 1.99 -3.67
C MET A 141 -5.89 1.12 -3.10
N PRO A 142 -6.61 0.34 -3.93
CA PRO A 142 -7.79 -0.44 -3.52
C PRO A 142 -7.54 -1.42 -2.37
N SER A 143 -6.31 -1.91 -2.22
CA SER A 143 -5.94 -2.84 -1.15
C SER A 143 -5.64 -2.14 0.19
N LEU A 144 -5.44 -0.82 0.21
CA LEU A 144 -5.01 -0.08 1.39
C LEU A 144 -6.15 -0.02 2.40
N THR A 145 -5.96 -0.71 3.52
CA THR A 145 -6.98 -0.85 4.57
C THR A 145 -6.46 -0.47 5.95
N GLU A 146 -5.16 -0.20 6.07
CA GLU A 146 -4.56 0.20 7.34
C GLU A 146 -3.37 1.15 7.17
N ILE A 147 -3.42 2.22 7.96
CA ILE A 147 -2.27 2.99 8.39
C ILE A 147 -2.22 2.87 9.91
N SER A 148 -1.26 2.08 10.43
CA SER A 148 -1.24 1.71 11.86
C SER A 148 -0.67 2.79 12.77
N ARG A 149 0.00 3.80 12.22
CA ARG A 149 0.50 4.97 12.96
C ARG A 149 0.75 6.13 11.99
N GLY A 150 0.52 7.35 12.44
CA GLY A 150 0.86 8.57 11.71
C GLY A 150 -0.30 9.16 10.92
N ASP A 151 -0.19 10.45 10.67
CA ASP A 151 -1.18 11.20 9.92
C ASP A 151 -1.04 10.99 8.40
N VAL A 152 -2.12 11.28 7.69
CA VAL A 152 -2.15 11.34 6.23
C VAL A 152 -2.11 12.79 5.78
N MET A 153 -1.22 13.11 4.84
CA MET A 153 -1.19 14.39 4.13
C MET A 153 -1.37 14.15 2.63
N LEU A 154 -2.47 14.67 2.08
CA LEU A 154 -2.76 14.59 0.65
C LEU A 154 -2.93 16.00 0.08
N GLY A 155 -2.28 16.22 -1.05
CA GLY A 155 -2.30 17.48 -1.78
C GLY A 155 -1.13 18.40 -1.45
N SER A 156 -1.12 19.53 -2.16
CA SER A 156 -0.11 20.59 -2.04
C SER A 156 -0.77 21.90 -1.62
N SER A 157 0.00 22.77 -0.97
CA SER A 157 -0.37 24.18 -0.72
C SER A 157 -0.30 25.06 -1.98
N SER A 158 -0.03 24.49 -3.16
CA SER A 158 -0.06 25.19 -4.45
C SER A 158 -1.43 25.04 -5.12
N LEU A 159 -1.90 26.11 -5.74
CA LEU A 159 -3.25 26.35 -6.29
C LEU A 159 -3.76 25.36 -7.38
N ASN A 160 -3.11 24.21 -7.60
CA ASN A 160 -3.40 23.28 -8.70
C ASN A 160 -3.31 21.79 -8.27
N SER A 161 -3.79 21.44 -7.07
CA SER A 161 -3.80 20.05 -6.57
C SER A 161 -5.09 19.34 -7.01
N TYR A 162 -5.00 18.41 -7.98
CA TYR A 162 -6.14 17.76 -8.65
C TYR A 162 -6.60 16.42 -8.04
N LEU A 163 -6.29 16.15 -6.78
CA LEU A 163 -6.47 14.83 -6.18
C LEU A 163 -7.92 14.57 -5.69
N CYS A 164 -8.88 14.50 -6.62
CA CYS A 164 -10.32 14.53 -6.33
C CYS A 164 -10.88 13.21 -5.77
N ASN A 165 -10.41 12.07 -6.30
CA ASN A 165 -10.96 10.75 -5.95
C ASN A 165 -10.73 10.33 -4.49
N THR A 166 -9.91 11.07 -3.74
CA THR A 166 -9.70 10.83 -2.31
C THR A 166 -10.91 11.20 -1.46
N ARG A 167 -11.86 11.97 -2.00
CA ARG A 167 -13.14 12.32 -1.34
C ARG A 167 -14.13 11.15 -1.33
N SER A 168 -14.01 10.18 -2.24
CA SER A 168 -14.84 8.97 -2.26
C SER A 168 -14.31 7.85 -1.37
N ILE A 169 -13.33 8.15 -0.51
CA ILE A 169 -12.68 7.20 0.40
C ILE A 169 -13.02 7.52 1.85
N ASN A 170 -13.35 6.48 2.61
CA ASN A 170 -13.46 6.57 4.06
C ASN A 170 -12.08 6.47 4.71
N TRP A 171 -11.43 7.62 4.90
CA TRP A 171 -10.11 7.69 5.55
C TRP A 171 -10.13 7.30 7.02
N THR A 172 -11.26 7.45 7.73
CA THR A 172 -11.35 7.02 9.14
C THR A 172 -11.28 5.50 9.30
N ASP A 173 -11.64 4.75 8.24
CA ASP A 173 -11.47 3.29 8.22
C ASP A 173 -9.99 2.89 8.00
N ILE A 174 -9.28 3.61 7.14
CA ILE A 174 -7.88 3.31 6.80
C ILE A 174 -6.92 3.80 7.90
N ALA A 175 -7.07 5.05 8.33
CA ALA A 175 -6.21 5.74 9.29
C ALA A 175 -7.07 6.21 10.49
N PRO A 176 -7.35 5.34 11.47
CA PRO A 176 -8.29 5.64 12.57
C PRO A 176 -7.75 6.60 13.64
N PHE A 177 -6.73 7.41 13.32
CA PHE A 177 -6.20 8.46 14.19
C PHE A 177 -7.13 9.69 14.16
N PRO A 178 -7.06 10.58 15.18
CA PRO A 178 -7.91 11.76 15.20
C PRO A 178 -7.78 12.54 13.88
N VAL A 179 -8.91 12.75 13.20
CA VAL A 179 -8.97 13.39 11.87
C VAL A 179 -8.33 14.79 11.87
N SER A 180 -8.27 15.46 13.02
CA SER A 180 -7.58 16.75 13.19
C SER A 180 -6.07 16.70 12.89
N GLY A 181 -5.46 15.51 12.93
CA GLY A 181 -4.08 15.30 12.51
C GLY A 181 -3.91 15.20 11.00
N HIS A 182 -4.93 14.75 10.28
CA HIS A 182 -4.88 14.57 8.83
C HIS A 182 -4.98 15.89 8.07
N GLN A 183 -4.21 16.01 7.00
CA GLN A 183 -4.19 17.18 6.14
C GLN A 183 -4.62 16.80 4.73
N PHE A 184 -5.91 16.90 4.49
CA PHE A 184 -6.47 16.85 3.15
C PHE A 184 -6.55 18.30 2.68
N SER A 185 -5.59 18.72 1.85
CA SER A 185 -5.63 20.08 1.28
C SER A 185 -6.99 20.28 0.60
N ARG A 186 -7.55 21.49 0.67
CA ARG A 186 -8.74 21.81 -0.12
C ARG A 186 -8.37 21.49 -1.57
N THR A 187 -9.12 20.58 -2.17
CA THR A 187 -9.00 20.29 -3.59
C THR A 187 -9.65 21.46 -4.35
N ASP A 188 -9.06 22.64 -4.22
CA ASP A 188 -9.45 23.83 -4.94
C ASP A 188 -9.26 23.49 -6.43
N GLY A 189 -10.38 23.30 -7.15
CA GLY A 189 -10.39 22.84 -8.54
C GLY A 189 -11.09 21.50 -8.79
N CYS A 190 -11.39 20.70 -7.76
CA CYS A 190 -12.26 19.54 -7.90
C CYS A 190 -13.72 19.96 -7.74
N ASN A 191 -14.51 19.73 -8.77
CA ASN A 191 -15.95 19.88 -8.75
C ASN A 191 -16.58 18.68 -8.01
N ASP A 192 -17.81 18.85 -7.51
CA ASP A 192 -18.57 17.74 -6.94
C ASP A 192 -18.86 16.64 -7.99
N LEU A 193 -18.82 17.00 -9.28
CA LEU A 193 -18.87 16.06 -10.41
C LEU A 193 -17.64 15.14 -10.51
N ASP A 194 -16.51 15.51 -9.90
CA ASP A 194 -15.29 14.70 -9.91
C ASP A 194 -15.30 13.65 -8.77
N ILE A 195 -16.33 13.66 -7.92
CA ILE A 195 -16.53 12.67 -6.87
C ILE A 195 -17.21 11.45 -7.49
N ILE A 196 -16.59 10.28 -7.30
CA ILE A 196 -17.12 9.01 -7.80
C ILE A 196 -18.37 8.63 -6.99
N ASP A 197 -19.50 8.40 -7.67
CA ASP A 197 -20.71 7.86 -7.04
C ASP A 197 -20.57 6.35 -6.84
N CYS A 198 -19.92 5.98 -5.74
CA CYS A 198 -19.68 4.58 -5.39
C CYS A 198 -20.97 3.80 -5.09
N ASN A 199 -22.06 4.48 -4.71
CA ASN A 199 -23.35 3.82 -4.49
C ASN A 199 -23.98 3.42 -5.83
N ALA A 200 -23.95 4.32 -6.82
CA ALA A 200 -24.42 4.02 -8.18
C ALA A 200 -23.61 2.89 -8.84
N LEU A 201 -22.32 2.76 -8.49
CA LEU A 201 -21.48 1.63 -8.91
C LEU A 201 -21.82 0.29 -8.24
N GLY A 202 -22.61 0.29 -7.17
CA GLY A 202 -22.95 -0.92 -6.42
C GLY A 202 -21.96 -1.30 -5.31
N CYS A 203 -21.07 -0.39 -4.90
CA CYS A 203 -20.21 -0.62 -3.74
C CYS A 203 -21.05 -0.60 -2.45
N SER A 204 -21.15 -1.74 -1.77
CA SER A 204 -21.92 -1.87 -0.52
C SER A 204 -21.41 -1.00 0.63
N SER A 205 -20.14 -0.57 0.57
CA SER A 205 -19.55 0.36 1.53
C SER A 205 -19.91 1.82 1.27
N GLY A 206 -20.36 2.17 0.05
CA GLY A 206 -20.52 3.55 -0.41
C GLY A 206 -19.20 4.29 -0.67
N PHE A 207 -18.05 3.59 -0.65
CA PHE A 207 -16.73 4.16 -0.86
C PHE A 207 -15.92 3.33 -1.86
N CYS A 208 -15.08 4.00 -2.67
CA CYS A 208 -14.36 3.36 -3.77
C CYS A 208 -13.20 4.22 -4.28
N TRP A 209 -12.15 3.55 -4.75
CA TRP A 209 -10.93 4.19 -5.28
C TRP A 209 -11.02 4.58 -6.74
N CYS A 210 -11.88 3.91 -7.51
CA CYS A 210 -12.02 4.11 -8.95
C CYS A 210 -13.46 3.80 -9.40
N ASN A 211 -13.78 4.14 -10.65
CA ASN A 211 -15.10 3.93 -11.25
C ASN A 211 -15.31 2.47 -11.73
N ASP A 212 -14.96 1.50 -10.88
CA ASP A 212 -15.06 0.07 -11.13
C ASP A 212 -15.43 -0.66 -9.82
N THR A 213 -16.23 -1.72 -9.92
CA THR A 213 -16.61 -2.57 -8.79
C THR A 213 -15.41 -3.26 -8.12
N ASP A 214 -14.34 -3.51 -8.86
CA ASP A 214 -13.11 -4.11 -8.32
C ASP A 214 -12.33 -3.13 -7.40
N CYS A 215 -12.69 -1.85 -7.42
CA CYS A 215 -12.07 -0.79 -6.62
C CYS A 215 -12.89 -0.37 -5.39
N CYS A 216 -13.98 -1.08 -5.05
CA CYS A 216 -14.76 -0.77 -3.86
C CYS A 216 -13.91 -0.89 -2.59
N GLN A 217 -13.94 0.15 -1.75
CA GLN A 217 -13.21 0.13 -0.49
C GLN A 217 -13.86 -0.91 0.44
N THR A 218 -13.08 -1.89 0.90
CA THR A 218 -13.54 -2.74 1.99
C THR A 218 -13.40 -1.98 3.31
N LEU A 219 -14.52 -1.79 4.01
CA LEU A 219 -14.51 -1.29 5.38
C LEU A 219 -14.20 -2.42 6.35
N SER A 220 -13.32 -2.14 7.30
CA SER A 220 -12.88 -3.14 8.29
C SER A 220 -12.77 -2.58 9.70
N PHE A 221 -12.91 -1.27 9.91
CA PHE A 221 -12.68 -0.60 11.20
C PHE A 221 -13.99 -0.35 11.97
N ASN A 222 -13.83 -0.03 13.27
CA ASN A 222 -14.88 0.42 14.19
C ASN A 222 -15.98 -0.62 14.43
N CYS A 223 -15.55 -1.85 14.65
CA CYS A 223 -16.41 -2.96 15.01
C CYS A 223 -16.31 -3.15 16.53
N ASN A 224 -17.43 -3.45 17.21
CA ASN A 224 -17.49 -3.68 18.66
C ASN A 224 -16.74 -4.98 19.06
N CYS A 225 -15.43 -4.99 18.89
CA CYS A 225 -14.55 -6.14 19.06
C CYS A 225 -13.54 -5.84 20.18
N HIS A 226 -13.40 -6.76 21.14
CA HIS A 226 -12.66 -6.52 22.38
C HIS A 226 -11.15 -6.30 22.19
N ASN A 227 -10.51 -7.06 21.29
CA ASN A 227 -9.04 -7.15 21.18
C ASN A 227 -8.49 -6.73 19.80
N ASN A 228 -9.36 -6.57 18.81
CA ASN A 228 -9.00 -6.14 17.46
C ASN A 228 -10.09 -5.20 16.99
N SER A 229 -9.76 -3.95 16.65
CA SER A 229 -10.74 -3.00 16.11
C SER A 229 -11.17 -3.33 14.69
N ARG A 230 -10.65 -4.43 14.12
CA ARG A 230 -10.91 -4.88 12.76
C ARG A 230 -11.92 -6.04 12.69
N CYS A 231 -12.77 -5.99 11.67
CA CYS A 231 -13.76 -7.03 11.39
C CYS A 231 -13.98 -7.23 9.88
N PHE A 232 -14.79 -8.22 9.56
CA PHE A 232 -15.31 -8.46 8.22
C PHE A 232 -16.81 -8.77 8.29
N ARG A 233 -17.49 -8.69 7.15
CA ARG A 233 -18.90 -9.06 7.00
C ARG A 233 -19.01 -10.48 6.47
N ASP A 234 -19.82 -11.29 7.14
CA ASP A 234 -20.24 -12.61 6.71
C ASP A 234 -21.77 -12.59 6.56
N GLY A 235 -22.23 -12.30 5.34
CA GLY A 235 -23.64 -11.98 5.05
C GLY A 235 -24.11 -10.77 5.88
N PRO A 236 -25.20 -10.90 6.68
CA PRO A 236 -25.69 -9.81 7.52
C PRO A 236 -24.86 -9.60 8.80
N ASN A 237 -23.98 -10.55 9.15
CA ASN A 237 -23.27 -10.56 10.41
C ASN A 237 -21.92 -9.86 10.31
N ILE A 238 -21.50 -9.23 11.41
CA ILE A 238 -20.15 -8.69 11.58
C ILE A 238 -19.36 -9.66 12.46
N GLN A 239 -18.21 -10.11 11.98
CA GLN A 239 -17.32 -11.01 12.69
C GLN A 239 -15.95 -10.38 12.92
N CYS A 240 -15.45 -10.47 14.15
CA CYS A 240 -14.16 -9.89 14.53
C CYS A 240 -13.02 -10.69 13.91
N CYS A 241 -11.99 -9.98 13.44
CA CYS A 241 -10.77 -10.61 12.98
C CYS A 241 -9.97 -11.22 14.13
N ASP A 242 -9.09 -12.18 13.80
CA ASP A 242 -8.16 -12.75 14.78
C ASP A 242 -7.27 -11.66 15.41
N SER A 243 -6.87 -11.87 16.66
CA SER A 243 -5.94 -11.00 17.39
C SER A 243 -4.57 -10.81 16.72
N GLN A 244 -4.17 -11.75 15.86
CA GLN A 244 -2.94 -11.70 15.07
C GLN A 244 -3.11 -10.94 13.75
N CYS A 245 -4.32 -10.53 13.38
CA CYS A 245 -4.57 -9.75 12.16
C CYS A 245 -4.34 -8.25 12.37
N VAL A 246 -3.90 -7.58 11.30
CA VAL A 246 -3.93 -6.12 11.10
C VAL A 246 -4.48 -5.84 9.70
N ALA A 247 -5.04 -4.65 9.46
CA ALA A 247 -5.68 -4.30 8.18
C ALA A 247 -6.93 -5.10 7.82
N GLY A 248 -7.51 -5.81 8.79
CA GLY A 248 -8.71 -6.63 8.59
C GLY A 248 -8.42 -8.06 8.16
N CYS A 249 -9.47 -8.75 7.77
CA CYS A 249 -9.46 -10.16 7.41
C CYS A 249 -10.56 -10.45 6.38
N SER A 250 -10.55 -11.63 5.78
CA SER A 250 -11.58 -12.13 4.87
C SER A 250 -12.38 -13.31 5.45
N GLY A 251 -12.10 -13.69 6.69
CA GLY A 251 -12.62 -14.89 7.34
C GLY A 251 -12.14 -14.99 8.79
N ASN A 252 -12.58 -16.04 9.48
CA ASN A 252 -12.22 -16.31 10.87
C ASN A 252 -10.86 -17.02 10.99
N GLY A 253 -10.06 -16.59 11.96
CA GLY A 253 -8.76 -17.19 12.27
C GLY A 253 -7.57 -16.44 11.66
N ASP A 254 -6.38 -16.85 12.08
CA ASP A 254 -5.10 -16.21 11.79
C ASP A 254 -4.57 -16.43 10.37
N THR A 255 -5.19 -17.33 9.59
CA THR A 255 -4.88 -17.57 8.17
C THR A 255 -5.65 -16.68 7.20
N PHE A 256 -6.72 -16.03 7.67
CA PHE A 256 -7.58 -15.16 6.85
C PHE A 256 -7.26 -13.67 7.01
N CYS A 257 -6.18 -13.34 7.71
CA CYS A 257 -5.75 -11.97 7.90
C CYS A 257 -5.36 -11.34 6.56
N ARG A 258 -5.77 -10.09 6.33
CA ARG A 258 -5.28 -9.29 5.19
C ARG A 258 -3.81 -8.97 5.36
N ALA A 259 -3.35 -8.70 6.57
CA ALA A 259 -1.94 -8.59 6.94
C ALA A 259 -1.72 -9.10 8.37
N CYS A 260 -0.50 -9.53 8.69
CA CYS A 260 -0.17 -9.99 10.04
C CYS A 260 0.25 -8.83 10.94
N LYS A 261 -0.25 -8.81 12.17
CA LYS A 261 0.14 -7.85 13.20
C LYS A 261 1.64 -7.91 13.45
N ASN A 262 2.20 -9.12 13.58
CA ASN A 262 3.60 -9.36 13.86
C ASN A 262 4.31 -10.04 12.68
N VAL A 263 4.20 -11.37 12.57
CA VAL A 263 4.90 -12.16 11.55
C VAL A 263 3.95 -13.09 10.79
N LEU A 264 4.25 -13.30 9.51
CA LEU A 264 3.62 -14.29 8.64
C LEU A 264 4.53 -15.51 8.57
N ASP A 265 3.99 -16.66 8.98
CA ASP A 265 4.67 -17.95 9.01
C ASP A 265 3.88 -18.95 8.15
N ASP A 266 4.36 -19.23 6.93
CA ASP A 266 3.74 -20.15 5.97
C ASP A 266 2.22 -19.96 5.79
N GLY A 267 1.76 -18.70 5.71
CA GLY A 267 0.35 -18.36 5.51
C GLY A 267 -0.43 -18.15 6.81
N VAL A 268 0.19 -18.34 7.98
CA VAL A 268 -0.43 -18.16 9.30
C VAL A 268 0.14 -16.92 9.98
N CYS A 269 -0.70 -16.02 10.48
CA CYS A 269 -0.22 -14.91 11.29
C CYS A 269 0.10 -15.36 12.71
N ARG A 270 1.33 -15.14 13.15
CA ARG A 270 1.79 -15.52 14.50
C ARG A 270 2.33 -14.31 15.25
N GLU A 271 2.42 -14.45 16.56
CA GLU A 271 3.06 -13.44 17.41
C GLU A 271 4.58 -13.38 17.18
N ARG A 272 5.21 -14.55 17.09
CA ARG A 272 6.65 -14.73 16.87
C ARG A 272 6.90 -15.92 15.98
N CYS A 273 8.06 -15.94 15.33
CA CYS A 273 8.50 -17.11 14.57
C CYS A 273 8.80 -18.28 15.52
N PRO A 274 8.68 -19.54 15.04
CA PRO A 274 9.03 -20.71 15.85
C PRO A 274 10.45 -20.59 16.41
N GLU A 275 10.58 -20.69 17.74
CA GLU A 275 11.87 -20.53 18.44
C GLU A 275 12.84 -21.68 18.13
N GLN A 276 14.13 -21.45 18.36
CA GLN A 276 15.18 -22.42 18.03
C GLN A 276 15.11 -23.70 18.87
N TYR A 277 14.56 -23.59 20.08
CA TYR A 277 14.49 -24.69 21.03
C TYR A 277 13.08 -24.79 21.61
N ILE A 278 12.62 -26.02 21.88
CA ILE A 278 11.35 -26.33 22.53
C ILE A 278 11.58 -27.26 23.71
N ILE A 279 10.62 -27.30 24.63
CA ILE A 279 10.64 -28.23 25.76
C ILE A 279 9.94 -29.53 25.35
N ASP A 280 10.63 -30.65 25.45
CA ASP A 280 10.01 -31.97 25.37
C ASP A 280 9.15 -32.18 26.63
N PRO A 281 7.81 -32.30 26.51
CA PRO A 281 6.94 -32.46 27.68
C PRO A 281 7.18 -33.77 28.44
N PHE A 282 7.70 -34.81 27.77
CA PHE A 282 7.95 -36.11 28.39
C PHE A 282 9.30 -36.14 29.10
N ALA A 283 10.37 -35.71 28.42
CA ALA A 283 11.71 -35.69 28.98
C ALA A 283 11.98 -34.49 29.91
N ARG A 284 11.17 -33.42 29.83
CA ARG A 284 11.37 -32.10 30.48
C ARG A 284 12.74 -31.49 30.17
N THR A 285 13.24 -31.74 28.97
CA THR A 285 14.52 -31.23 28.47
C THR A 285 14.29 -30.28 27.31
N VAL A 286 15.29 -29.43 27.07
CA VAL A 286 15.30 -28.53 25.92
C VAL A 286 15.87 -29.28 24.72
N ILE A 287 15.09 -29.34 23.63
CA ILE A 287 15.48 -29.98 22.37
C ILE A 287 15.44 -28.96 21.22
N PRO A 288 16.26 -29.15 20.15
CA PRO A 288 16.15 -28.33 18.95
C PRO A 288 14.75 -28.43 18.33
N ASN A 289 14.19 -27.29 17.93
CA ASN A 289 12.90 -27.23 17.26
C ASN A 289 13.06 -27.49 15.75
N PRO A 290 12.49 -28.57 15.18
CA PRO A 290 12.56 -28.83 13.75
C PRO A 290 11.82 -27.78 12.90
N LEU A 291 10.93 -26.99 13.52
CA LEU A 291 10.17 -25.93 12.86
C LEU A 291 10.82 -24.54 12.99
N PHE A 292 12.02 -24.45 13.57
CA PHE A 292 12.70 -23.17 13.79
C PHE A 292 12.77 -22.31 12.53
N LYS A 293 12.44 -21.02 12.68
CA LYS A 293 12.61 -20.01 11.64
C LYS A 293 13.15 -18.72 12.22
N LEU A 294 13.90 -18.01 11.39
CA LEU A 294 14.42 -16.69 11.68
C LEU A 294 13.33 -15.64 11.46
N GLU A 295 13.35 -14.62 12.31
CA GLU A 295 12.43 -13.49 12.22
C GLU A 295 13.01 -12.40 11.30
N ALA A 296 12.49 -12.31 10.08
CA ALA A 296 12.79 -11.24 9.13
C ALA A 296 11.50 -10.45 8.89
N LYS A 297 11.11 -9.62 9.87
CA LYS A 297 9.79 -8.96 9.90
C LYS A 297 9.44 -8.34 8.53
N PRO A 298 8.20 -8.55 8.04
CA PRO A 298 7.07 -9.21 8.72
C PRO A 298 7.01 -10.73 8.47
N LEU A 299 8.10 -11.41 8.10
CA LEU A 299 8.09 -12.82 7.70
C LEU A 299 8.91 -13.70 8.64
N CYS A 300 8.52 -14.98 8.70
CA CYS A 300 9.37 -16.06 9.19
C CYS A 300 10.08 -16.74 8.02
N VAL A 301 11.41 -16.83 8.08
CA VAL A 301 12.25 -17.34 6.98
C VAL A 301 13.19 -18.44 7.46
N TYR A 302 13.48 -19.41 6.59
CA TYR A 302 14.42 -20.49 6.89
C TYR A 302 15.89 -20.04 6.90
N SER A 303 16.21 -18.98 6.16
CA SER A 303 17.54 -18.39 6.08
C SER A 303 17.43 -16.87 5.99
N CYS A 304 18.45 -16.17 6.49
CA CYS A 304 18.52 -14.71 6.32
C CYS A 304 18.49 -14.37 4.83
N PRO A 305 17.62 -13.46 4.38
CA PRO A 305 17.65 -13.01 3.00
C PRO A 305 19.04 -12.41 2.71
N GLY A 306 19.63 -12.82 1.59
CA GLY A 306 20.89 -12.24 1.15
C GLY A 306 20.74 -10.74 0.98
N ILE A 307 21.64 -9.95 1.58
CA ILE A 307 21.71 -8.52 1.30
C ILE A 307 22.17 -8.41 -0.15
N SER A 308 21.26 -8.07 -1.06
CA SER A 308 21.63 -7.69 -2.41
C SER A 308 22.38 -6.37 -2.30
N GLN A 309 23.71 -6.44 -2.20
CA GLN A 309 24.57 -5.28 -2.32
C GLN A 309 24.50 -4.84 -3.78
N TYR A 310 23.86 -3.69 -4.01
CA TYR A 310 24.02 -2.90 -5.23
C TYR A 310 25.05 -1.81 -4.96
#